data_AF-A0A1Y2BFB3-F1
#
_entry.id   AF-A0A1Y2BFB3-F1
#
_cell.length_a   1.000
_cell.length_b   1.000
_cell.length_c   1.000
_cell.angle_alpha   90.00
_cell.angle_beta   90.00
_cell.angle_gamma   90.00
#
_symmetry.space_group_name_H-M   'P 1'
#
loop_
_entity.id
_entity.type
_entity.pdbx_description
1 polymer ?
#
loop_
_entity_poly.entity_id
_entity_poly.type
_entity_poly.pdbx_seq_one_letter_code
_entity_poly.pdbx_strand_id
1 'polypeptide(L)'
;MTEVLMTSAGIEIYKDKKINEISGGTKRKLSLIISICSFPDYLILDEPSAGMDPFTRRPEALSDKMAVLVNGKLVCIDTPKNIKMKHNNMYILEVFTDHPEQFESLFIMEKNIFGLWPEENYELESSLHHQKYFVKMRFENIANVFYWMEYSKDIGLSKKYLKSKL
;
A
#
# COMPACT_ATOMS: atom_id res chain seq x y z
N MET A 1 -28.77 -8.05 19.85
CA MET A 1 -27.72 -7.81 18.83
C MET A 1 -27.75 -6.40 18.28
N THR A 2 -28.88 -5.93 17.73
CA THR A 2 -29.00 -4.58 17.16
C THR A 2 -28.71 -3.47 18.17
N GLU A 3 -29.19 -3.59 19.41
CA GLU A 3 -28.88 -2.64 20.48
C GLU A 3 -27.38 -2.58 20.79
N VAL A 4 -26.73 -3.74 20.90
CA VAL A 4 -25.27 -3.83 21.14
C VAL A 4 -24.51 -3.11 20.02
N LEU A 5 -24.88 -3.35 18.75
CA LEU A 5 -24.25 -2.69 17.60
C LEU A 5 -24.49 -1.17 17.59
N MET A 6 -25.69 -0.71 17.97
CA MET A 6 -25.98 0.73 18.09
C MET A 6 -25.16 1.39 19.20
N THR A 7 -25.03 0.73 20.35
CA THR A 7 -24.17 1.19 21.45
C THR A 7 -22.70 1.19 21.05
N SER A 8 -22.21 0.14 20.39
CA SER A 8 -20.83 0.07 19.90
C SER A 8 -20.51 1.16 18.87
N ALA A 9 -21.49 1.58 18.06
CA ALA A 9 -21.33 2.67 17.11
C ALA A 9 -21.57 4.07 17.73
N GLY A 10 -22.06 4.15 18.98
CA GLY A 10 -22.42 5.39 19.66
C GLY A 10 -23.56 6.14 18.95
N ILE A 11 -24.61 5.42 18.54
CA ILE A 11 -25.78 6.00 17.85
C ILE A 11 -27.12 5.71 18.55
N GLU A 12 -27.10 5.14 19.75
CA GLU A 12 -28.27 4.76 20.53
C GLU A 12 -29.25 5.92 20.78
N ILE A 13 -28.72 7.14 20.96
CA ILE A 13 -29.53 8.36 21.14
C ILE A 13 -30.36 8.73 19.89
N TYR A 14 -30.10 8.10 18.75
CA TYR A 14 -30.79 8.34 17.49
C TYR A 14 -31.78 7.22 17.12
N LYS A 15 -32.00 6.22 17.99
CA LYS A 15 -32.81 5.02 17.67
C LYS A 15 -34.24 5.33 17.21
N ASP A 16 -34.83 6.40 17.75
CA ASP A 16 -36.22 6.81 17.48
C ASP A 16 -36.31 7.97 16.48
N LYS A 17 -35.17 8.41 15.91
CA LYS A 17 -35.14 9.49 14.92
C LYS A 17 -35.35 8.94 13.51
N LYS A 18 -36.00 9.73 12.66
CA LYS A 18 -36.13 9.40 11.23
C LYS A 18 -34.78 9.59 10.53
N ILE A 19 -34.59 8.87 9.41
CA ILE A 19 -33.35 8.93 8.62
C ILE A 19 -33.01 10.35 8.17
N ASN A 20 -34.02 11.17 7.83
CA ASN A 20 -33.80 12.56 7.43
C ASN A 20 -33.36 13.48 8.58
N GLU A 21 -33.46 13.05 9.83
CA GLU A 21 -33.13 13.82 11.04
C GLU A 21 -31.73 13.52 11.62
N ILE A 22 -31.00 12.57 11.00
CA ILE A 22 -29.66 12.17 11.44
C ILE A 22 -28.57 12.65 10.46
N SER A 23 -27.38 12.90 10.99
CA SER A 23 -26.23 13.38 10.20
C SER A 23 -25.76 12.35 9.17
N GLY A 24 -25.01 12.79 8.15
CA GLY A 24 -24.40 11.88 7.17
C GLY A 24 -23.49 10.83 7.82
N GLY A 25 -22.72 11.20 8.85
CA GLY A 25 -21.90 10.26 9.61
C GLY A 25 -22.73 9.20 10.35
N THR A 26 -23.83 9.61 10.99
CA THR A 26 -24.76 8.68 11.66
C THR A 26 -25.45 7.75 10.67
N LYS A 27 -25.83 8.23 9.47
CA LYS A 27 -26.36 7.39 8.39
C LYS A 27 -25.36 6.31 7.94
N ARG A 28 -24.08 6.66 7.85
CA ARG A 28 -23.02 5.71 7.45
C ARG A 28 -22.81 4.63 8.51
N LYS A 29 -22.85 4.99 9.80
CA LYS A 29 -22.83 4.03 10.92
C LYS A 29 -24.05 3.12 10.90
N LEU A 30 -25.24 3.67 10.69
CA LEU A 30 -26.47 2.87 10.59
C LEU A 30 -26.42 1.90 9.40
N SER A 31 -25.93 2.34 8.25
CA SER A 31 -25.73 1.50 7.07
C SER A 31 -24.80 0.32 7.36
N LEU A 32 -23.68 0.57 8.06
CA LEU A 32 -22.77 -0.47 8.50
C LEU A 32 -23.44 -1.49 9.44
N ILE A 33 -24.23 -1.02 10.41
CA ILE A 33 -24.97 -1.90 11.33
C ILE A 33 -25.97 -2.78 10.56
N ILE A 34 -26.69 -2.20 9.59
CA ILE A 34 -27.63 -2.95 8.74
C ILE A 34 -26.89 -4.05 7.97
N SER A 35 -25.72 -3.74 7.40
CA SER A 35 -24.89 -4.73 6.69
C SER A 35 -24.30 -5.81 7.61
N ILE A 36 -24.07 -5.53 8.89
CA ILE A 36 -23.62 -6.54 9.86
C ILE A 36 -24.78 -7.44 10.31
N CYS A 37 -25.99 -6.87 10.46
CA CYS A 37 -27.17 -7.60 10.88
C CYS A 37 -27.60 -8.71 9.89
N SER A 38 -27.12 -8.68 8.65
CA SER A 38 -27.31 -9.77 7.69
C SER A 38 -26.37 -10.96 7.89
N PHE A 39 -25.47 -10.90 8.89
CA PHE A 39 -24.46 -11.91 9.21
C PHE A 39 -23.66 -12.37 7.98
N PRO A 40 -23.03 -11.46 7.23
CA PRO A 40 -22.27 -11.85 6.06
C PRO A 40 -20.97 -12.54 6.45
N ASP A 41 -20.57 -13.57 5.70
CA ASP A 41 -19.21 -14.15 5.79
C ASP A 41 -18.13 -13.14 5.37
N TYR A 42 -18.48 -12.21 4.47
CA TYR A 42 -17.59 -11.18 3.94
C TYR A 42 -18.29 -9.82 3.89
N LEU A 43 -17.66 -8.80 4.47
CA LEU A 43 -18.13 -7.42 4.43
C LEU A 43 -17.11 -6.54 3.68
N ILE A 44 -17.52 -6.01 2.52
CA ILE A 44 -16.70 -5.11 1.73
C ILE A 44 -17.07 -3.66 2.08
N LEU A 45 -16.07 -2.87 2.45
CA LEU A 45 -16.25 -1.47 2.84
C LEU A 45 -15.47 -0.57 1.89
N ASP A 46 -16.18 0.29 1.17
CA ASP A 46 -15.56 1.30 0.33
C ASP A 46 -15.36 2.60 1.13
N GLU A 47 -14.10 3.01 1.22
CA GLU A 47 -13.64 4.20 1.96
C GLU A 47 -14.27 4.37 3.36
N PRO A 48 -14.16 3.37 4.26
CA PRO A 48 -14.88 3.38 5.56
C PRO A 48 -14.45 4.51 6.50
N SER A 49 -13.25 5.07 6.30
CA SER A 49 -12.71 6.17 7.12
C SER A 49 -12.89 7.56 6.51
N ALA A 50 -13.55 7.65 5.34
CA ALA A 50 -13.81 8.93 4.69
C ALA A 50 -14.65 9.85 5.59
N GLY A 51 -14.14 11.05 5.85
CA GLY A 51 -14.79 12.03 6.71
C GLY A 51 -14.49 11.89 8.21
N MET A 52 -13.67 10.91 8.63
CA MET A 52 -13.10 10.91 9.98
C MET A 52 -12.01 11.97 10.11
N ASP A 53 -11.77 12.48 11.32
CA ASP A 53 -10.67 13.40 11.61
C ASP A 53 -9.30 12.73 11.31
N PRO A 54 -8.34 13.44 10.66
CA PRO A 54 -7.04 12.87 10.28
C PRO A 54 -6.25 12.24 11.43
N PHE A 55 -6.35 12.76 12.66
CA PHE A 55 -5.66 12.19 13.82
C PHE A 55 -6.32 10.89 14.32
N THR A 56 -7.59 10.67 13.98
CA THR A 56 -8.35 9.48 14.37
C THR A 56 -8.27 8.37 13.31
N ARG A 57 -7.85 8.69 12.07
CA ARG A 57 -7.65 7.71 10.99
C ARG A 57 -6.38 6.90 11.27
N ARG A 58 -6.56 5.66 11.74
CA ARG A 58 -5.49 4.64 11.76
C ARG A 58 -5.92 3.43 10.94
N PRO A 59 -5.92 3.50 9.60
CA PRO A 59 -6.25 2.35 8.76
C PRO A 59 -5.36 1.13 9.05
N GLU A 60 -4.15 1.35 9.57
CA GLU A 60 -3.22 0.30 9.98
C GLU A 60 -3.63 -0.41 11.26
N ALA A 61 -4.37 0.26 12.15
CA ALA A 61 -4.88 -0.36 13.37
C ALA A 61 -6.14 -1.21 13.10
N LEU A 62 -6.73 -1.07 11.91
CA LEU A 62 -7.99 -1.72 11.54
C LEU A 62 -7.79 -2.95 10.64
N SER A 63 -6.58 -3.19 10.14
CA SER A 63 -6.32 -4.20 9.11
C SER A 63 -5.21 -5.16 9.53
N ASP A 64 -5.47 -6.47 9.49
CA ASP A 64 -4.42 -7.50 9.71
C ASP A 64 -3.49 -7.63 8.50
N LYS A 65 -4.04 -7.45 7.30
CA LYS A 65 -3.33 -7.41 6.02
C LYS A 65 -3.80 -6.23 5.19
N MET A 66 -2.90 -5.73 4.35
CA MET A 66 -3.11 -4.62 3.43
C MET A 66 -2.68 -5.07 2.04
N ALA A 67 -3.50 -4.74 1.05
CA ALA A 67 -3.20 -4.93 -0.36
C ALA A 67 -2.87 -3.57 -0.99
N VAL A 68 -1.79 -3.51 -1.76
CA VAL A 68 -1.41 -2.34 -2.56
C VAL A 68 -1.75 -2.63 -4.01
N LEU A 69 -2.63 -1.82 -4.57
CA LEU A 69 -2.98 -1.84 -5.99
C LEU A 69 -2.38 -0.62 -6.69
N VAL A 70 -1.81 -0.83 -7.87
CA VAL A 70 -1.28 0.22 -8.74
C VAL A 70 -1.85 0.01 -10.13
N ASN A 71 -2.54 1.02 -10.68
CA ASN A 71 -3.18 0.96 -12.00
C ASN A 71 -4.05 -0.29 -12.20
N GLY A 72 -4.81 -0.66 -11.16
CA GLY A 72 -5.69 -1.84 -11.19
C GLY A 72 -4.98 -3.19 -11.05
N LYS A 73 -3.65 -3.24 -10.99
CA LYS A 73 -2.88 -4.46 -10.72
C LYS A 73 -2.57 -4.57 -9.24
N LEU A 74 -2.76 -5.77 -8.67
CA LEU A 74 -2.30 -6.07 -7.32
C LEU A 74 -0.79 -6.22 -7.33
N VAL A 75 -0.10 -5.39 -6.54
CA VAL A 75 1.37 -5.33 -6.52
C VAL A 75 1.95 -5.89 -5.21
N CYS A 76 1.22 -5.78 -4.09
CA CYS A 76 1.68 -6.27 -2.79
C CYS A 76 0.50 -6.66 -1.90
N ILE A 77 0.64 -7.72 -1.10
CA ILE A 77 -0.23 -8.04 0.04
C ILE A 77 0.65 -8.40 1.23
N ASP A 78 0.57 -7.64 2.31
CA ASP A 78 1.28 -7.96 3.55
C ASP A 78 0.65 -7.26 4.77
N THR A 79 1.11 -7.55 5.99
CA THR A 79 0.67 -6.86 7.20
C THR A 79 1.06 -5.37 7.16
N PRO A 80 0.29 -4.46 7.77
CA PRO A 80 0.68 -3.04 7.84
C PRO A 80 2.06 -2.83 8.46
N LYS A 81 2.46 -3.69 9.42
CA LYS A 81 3.81 -3.66 10.02
C LYS A 81 4.91 -4.01 9.01
N ASN A 82 4.68 -5.02 8.17
CA ASN A 82 5.61 -5.43 7.12
C ASN A 82 5.63 -4.41 5.96
N ILE A 83 4.51 -3.75 5.68
CA ILE A 83 4.47 -2.63 4.73
C ILE A 83 5.19 -1.40 5.30
N LYS A 84 5.05 -1.11 6.61
CA LYS A 84 5.65 0.04 7.31
C LYS A 84 7.03 -0.22 7.96
N MET A 85 7.72 -1.32 7.66
CA MET A 85 8.91 -1.80 8.40
C MET A 85 9.91 -0.69 8.82
N LYS A 86 10.18 -0.59 10.13
CA LYS A 86 10.98 0.46 10.80
C LYS A 86 12.51 0.23 10.79
N HIS A 87 13.20 1.36 10.93
CA HIS A 87 14.61 1.67 11.28
C HIS A 87 15.71 1.58 10.22
N ASN A 88 15.71 0.61 9.31
CA ASN A 88 16.66 0.64 8.20
C ASN A 88 15.89 0.77 6.88
N ASN A 89 16.00 1.93 6.22
CA ASN A 89 15.40 2.15 4.90
C ASN A 89 16.22 1.45 3.80
N MET A 90 17.02 0.45 4.14
CA MET A 90 17.88 -0.27 3.22
C MET A 90 17.10 -1.36 2.51
N TYR A 91 17.08 -1.29 1.18
CA TYR A 91 16.43 -2.25 0.31
C TYR A 91 17.46 -2.85 -0.64
N ILE A 92 17.24 -4.11 -0.98
CA ILE A 92 17.94 -4.79 -2.05
C ILE A 92 16.97 -4.93 -3.22
N LEU A 93 17.35 -4.39 -4.38
CA LEU A 93 16.71 -4.69 -5.65
C LEU A 93 17.68 -5.56 -6.46
N GLU A 94 17.25 -6.78 -6.77
CA GLU A 94 18.01 -7.74 -7.57
C GLU A 94 17.35 -7.85 -8.95
N VAL A 95 18.08 -7.55 -10.02
CA VAL A 95 17.57 -7.47 -11.39
C VAL A 95 18.35 -8.46 -12.26
N PHE A 96 17.64 -9.34 -12.96
CA PHE A 96 18.22 -10.26 -13.92
C PHE A 96 18.02 -9.68 -15.33
N THR A 97 19.11 -9.31 -15.98
CA THR A 97 19.10 -8.62 -17.28
C THR A 97 20.36 -8.98 -18.08
N ASP A 98 20.23 -9.15 -19.39
CA ASP A 98 21.39 -9.29 -20.28
C ASP A 98 21.97 -7.93 -20.71
N HIS A 99 21.35 -6.83 -20.25
CA HIS A 99 21.70 -5.46 -20.60
C HIS A 99 21.89 -4.60 -19.35
N PRO A 100 22.81 -4.96 -18.42
CA PRO A 100 22.94 -4.31 -17.12
C PRO A 100 23.26 -2.81 -17.22
N GLU A 101 24.17 -2.42 -18.11
CA GLU A 101 24.55 -1.01 -18.28
C GLU A 101 23.39 -0.16 -18.81
N GLN A 102 22.64 -0.71 -19.77
CA GLN A 102 21.47 -0.04 -20.32
C GLN A 102 20.35 0.07 -19.29
N PHE A 103 20.13 -0.99 -18.50
CA PHE A 103 19.15 -0.99 -17.42
C PHE A 103 19.49 0.09 -16.39
N GLU A 104 20.75 0.14 -15.94
CA GLU A 104 21.19 1.12 -14.95
C GLU A 104 21.05 2.56 -15.45
N SER A 105 21.53 2.83 -16.67
CA SER A 105 21.46 4.15 -17.29
C SER A 105 20.01 4.64 -17.40
N LEU A 106 19.11 3.80 -17.90
CA LEU A 106 17.73 4.19 -18.12
C LEU A 106 16.93 4.27 -16.82
N PHE A 107 16.90 3.20 -16.03
CA PHE A 107 16.00 3.14 -14.88
C PHE A 107 16.58 3.82 -13.65
N ILE A 108 17.85 3.57 -13.35
CA ILE A 108 18.42 4.04 -12.10
C ILE A 108 18.87 5.50 -12.22
N MET A 109 19.62 5.84 -13.28
CA MET A 109 20.16 7.18 -13.44
C MET A 109 19.15 8.17 -14.05
N GLU A 110 18.49 7.81 -15.16
CA GLU A 110 17.57 8.74 -15.83
C GLU A 110 16.19 8.79 -15.14
N LYS A 111 15.57 7.64 -14.85
CA LYS A 111 14.24 7.60 -14.22
C LYS A 111 14.26 7.72 -12.69
N ASN A 112 15.43 7.59 -12.05
CA ASN A 112 15.58 7.61 -10.60
C ASN A 112 14.51 6.77 -9.89
N ILE A 113 14.40 5.48 -10.25
CA ILE A 113 13.30 4.64 -9.74
C ILE A 113 13.25 4.56 -8.22
N PHE A 114 14.40 4.71 -7.55
CA PHE A 114 14.54 4.72 -6.11
C PHE A 114 14.11 6.05 -5.45
N GLY A 115 13.95 7.11 -6.24
CA GLY A 115 13.62 8.45 -5.79
C GLY A 115 14.67 9.03 -4.84
N LEU A 116 15.95 8.86 -5.17
CA LEU A 116 17.08 9.39 -4.43
C LEU A 116 17.23 10.90 -4.63
N TRP A 117 17.65 11.59 -3.57
CA TRP A 117 18.15 12.97 -3.69
C TRP A 117 19.60 12.99 -4.18
N PRO A 118 20.10 14.13 -4.69
CA PRO A 118 21.46 14.22 -5.27
C PRO A 118 22.60 13.77 -4.35
N GLU A 119 22.42 13.90 -3.04
CA GLU A 119 23.36 13.48 -2.00
C GLU A 119 23.23 12.01 -1.59
N GLU A 120 22.16 11.34 -1.99
CA GLU A 120 21.89 9.94 -1.69
C GLU A 120 22.45 9.03 -2.79
N ASN A 121 23.03 7.90 -2.40
CA ASN A 121 23.62 6.93 -3.33
C ASN A 121 23.10 5.52 -3.06
N TYR A 122 23.30 4.65 -4.04
CA TYR A 122 23.14 3.20 -3.92
C TYR A 122 24.50 2.52 -4.06
N GLU A 123 24.64 1.34 -3.47
CA GLU A 123 25.75 0.43 -3.77
C GLU A 123 25.28 -0.58 -4.81
N LEU A 124 26.16 -0.95 -5.74
CA LEU A 124 25.85 -1.87 -6.84
C LEU A 124 26.86 -3.02 -6.90
N GLU A 125 26.33 -4.24 -6.87
CA GLU A 125 27.04 -5.44 -7.31
C GLU A 125 26.53 -5.82 -8.71
N SER A 126 27.39 -5.75 -9.73
CA SER A 126 27.04 -6.02 -11.13
C SER A 126 27.76 -7.24 -11.70
N SER A 127 27.09 -7.97 -12.58
CA SER A 127 27.57 -9.14 -13.30
C SER A 127 26.95 -9.19 -14.70
N LEU A 128 27.43 -10.11 -15.57
CA LEU A 128 27.01 -10.17 -16.98
C LEU A 128 25.49 -10.29 -17.19
N HIS A 129 24.79 -10.99 -16.31
CA HIS A 129 23.35 -11.28 -16.44
C HIS A 129 22.50 -10.74 -15.28
N HIS A 130 23.09 -9.93 -14.40
CA HIS A 130 22.47 -9.62 -13.13
C HIS A 130 23.08 -8.41 -12.42
N GLN A 131 22.24 -7.58 -11.81
CA GLN A 131 22.60 -6.43 -10.99
C GLN A 131 21.87 -6.46 -9.65
N LYS A 132 22.57 -6.10 -8.58
CA LYS A 132 22.03 -6.04 -7.22
C LYS A 132 22.34 -4.70 -6.60
N TYR A 133 21.28 -3.95 -6.33
CA TYR A 133 21.31 -2.60 -5.80
C TYR A 133 20.99 -2.62 -4.31
N PHE A 134 21.87 -2.04 -3.49
CA PHE A 134 21.64 -1.79 -2.08
C PHE A 134 21.36 -0.30 -1.92
N VAL A 135 20.13 0.05 -1.58
CA VAL A 135 19.67 1.42 -1.64
C VAL A 135 18.88 1.79 -0.40
N LYS A 136 19.21 2.95 0.16
CA LYS A 136 18.38 3.57 1.19
C LYS A 136 17.25 4.35 0.51
N MET A 137 16.04 3.79 0.47
CA MET A 137 14.91 4.44 -0.22
C MET A 137 13.71 4.69 0.71
N ARG A 138 12.95 5.74 0.41
CA ARG A 138 11.70 6.06 1.11
C ARG A 138 10.60 5.08 0.70
N PHE A 139 9.67 4.82 1.62
CA PHE A 139 8.57 3.89 1.40
C PHE A 139 7.69 4.29 0.21
N GLU A 140 7.44 5.58 0.04
CA GLU A 140 6.65 6.13 -1.08
C GLU A 140 7.21 5.76 -2.46
N ASN A 141 8.52 5.50 -2.57
CA ASN A 141 9.17 5.16 -3.84
C ASN A 141 9.05 3.67 -4.19
N ILE A 142 8.57 2.82 -3.27
CA ILE A 142 8.44 1.38 -3.50
C ILE A 142 7.49 1.08 -4.67
N ALA A 143 6.36 1.77 -4.73
CA ALA A 143 5.39 1.58 -5.81
C ALA A 143 5.99 1.99 -7.16
N ASN A 144 6.80 3.03 -7.18
CA ASN A 144 7.52 3.49 -8.38
C ASN A 144 8.53 2.44 -8.86
N VAL A 145 9.31 1.84 -7.95
CA VAL A 145 10.21 0.73 -8.29
C VAL A 145 9.42 -0.41 -8.94
N PHE A 146 8.33 -0.87 -8.33
CA PHE A 146 7.52 -1.96 -8.90
C PHE A 146 6.97 -1.62 -10.28
N TYR A 147 6.43 -0.41 -10.45
CA TYR A 147 5.91 0.05 -11.73
C TYR A 147 6.97 -0.03 -12.83
N TRP A 148 8.17 0.50 -12.59
CA TRP A 148 9.25 0.49 -13.56
C TRP A 148 9.85 -0.88 -13.78
N MET A 149 9.86 -1.75 -12.76
CA MET A 149 10.31 -3.12 -12.94
C MET A 149 9.37 -3.91 -13.85
N GLU A 150 8.05 -3.75 -13.71
CA GLU A 150 7.10 -4.37 -14.64
C GLU A 150 7.24 -3.79 -16.05
N TYR A 151 7.39 -2.48 -16.19
CA TYR A 151 7.65 -1.86 -17.48
C TYR A 151 8.95 -2.37 -18.14
N SER A 152 10.01 -2.56 -17.35
CA SER A 152 11.29 -3.07 -17.85
C SER A 152 11.20 -4.49 -18.39
N LYS A 153 10.28 -5.32 -17.83
CA LYS A 153 9.99 -6.65 -18.38
C LYS A 153 9.24 -6.55 -19.70
N ASP A 154 8.24 -5.67 -19.77
CA ASP A 154 7.42 -5.47 -20.97
C ASP A 154 8.26 -5.05 -22.18
N ILE A 155 9.33 -4.27 -21.96
CA ILE A 155 10.26 -3.87 -23.03
C ILE A 155 11.47 -4.80 -23.19
N GLY A 156 11.52 -5.91 -22.45
CA GLY A 156 12.58 -6.93 -22.55
C GLY A 156 13.94 -6.55 -21.94
N LEU A 157 14.02 -5.45 -21.18
CA LEU A 157 15.25 -5.03 -20.51
C LEU A 157 15.48 -5.71 -19.15
N SER A 158 14.47 -6.38 -18.59
CA SER A 158 14.68 -7.30 -17.47
C SER A 158 13.89 -8.59 -17.69
N LYS A 159 14.45 -9.71 -17.23
CA LYS A 159 13.82 -11.04 -17.28
C LYS A 159 13.06 -11.33 -15.99
N LYS A 160 13.64 -10.92 -14.86
CA LYS A 160 13.15 -11.20 -13.52
C LYS A 160 13.73 -10.16 -12.56
N TYR A 161 13.04 -9.94 -11.44
CA TYR A 161 13.63 -9.23 -10.31
C TYR A 161 13.18 -9.84 -8.99
N LEU A 162 14.00 -9.64 -7.95
CA LEU A 162 13.70 -9.95 -6.56
C LEU A 162 13.88 -8.67 -5.75
N LYS A 163 13.08 -8.54 -4.69
CA LYS A 163 13.21 -7.43 -3.75
C LYS A 163 13.21 -7.98 -2.33
N SER A 164 14.18 -7.54 -1.54
CA SER A 164 14.26 -7.84 -0.11
C SER A 164 14.62 -6.59 0.69
N LYS A 165 14.34 -6.61 1.98
CA LYS A 165 14.70 -5.54 2.93
C LYS A 165 15.74 -6.09 3.90
N LEU A 166 16.79 -5.32 4.17
CA LEU A 166 17.84 -5.63 5.16
C LEU A 166 17.46 -5.11 6.55
#